data_AF-A0A2A2J8J4-F1
#
_entry.id   AF-A0A2A2J8J4-F1
#
_cell.length_a   1.000
_cell.length_b   1.000
_cell.length_c   1.000
_cell.angle_alpha   90.00
_cell.angle_beta   90.00
_cell.angle_gamma   90.00
#
_symmetry.space_group_name_H-M   'P 1'
#
loop_
_entity.id
_entity.type
_entity.pdbx_description
1 polymer ?
#
loop_
_entity_poly.entity_id
_entity_poly.type
_entity_poly.pdbx_seq_one_letter_code
_entity_poly.pdbx_strand_id
1 'polypeptide(L)'
;MVPLAKTGPVYAARWNPNGKEFAVCYGYMPAKMTMYNTKGEPIFDTAEGPRNDLHYNAFGNILLVCGFGNLARGKMEFWDVEKKKEIVSIGVPNTTMFEWAPDGEHFITATTAPRLRIDNCYRLWHYSGKMIYEKTFDSPKEELWQVCPITASCGQNLSAHGLNCPSSFCLHSVYFVPFL
;
A
#
# COMPACT_ATOMS: atom_id res chain seq x y z
N MET A 1 28.07 -5.64 -1.49
CA MET A 1 27.19 -5.89 -0.32
C MET A 1 26.67 -4.54 0.14
N VAL A 2 25.36 -4.38 0.33
CA VAL A 2 24.76 -3.10 0.75
C VAL A 2 24.84 -3.01 2.28
N PRO A 3 25.50 -1.98 2.87
CA PRO A 3 25.60 -1.85 4.32
C PRO A 3 24.26 -1.42 4.92
N LEU A 4 23.79 -2.16 5.92
CA LEU A 4 22.59 -1.84 6.71
C LEU A 4 23.02 -1.19 8.02
N ALA A 5 22.43 -0.05 8.37
CA ALA A 5 22.80 0.71 9.57
C ALA A 5 22.27 0.08 10.88
N LYS A 6 21.42 -0.94 10.79
CA LYS A 6 20.73 -1.57 11.90
C LYS A 6 20.71 -3.08 11.72
N THR A 7 20.95 -3.80 12.81
CA THR A 7 20.89 -5.26 12.82
C THR A 7 19.43 -5.73 12.86
N GLY A 8 19.11 -6.74 12.06
CA GLY A 8 17.81 -7.40 12.04
C GLY A 8 17.42 -7.88 10.65
N PRO A 9 16.22 -8.44 10.50
CA PRO A 9 15.73 -8.90 9.21
C PRO A 9 15.45 -7.72 8.26
N VAL A 10 15.40 -8.02 6.97
CA VAL A 10 14.84 -7.14 5.95
C VAL A 10 13.38 -7.50 5.78
N TYR A 11 12.46 -6.57 6.03
CA TYR A 11 11.03 -6.81 5.86
C TYR A 11 10.59 -6.59 4.40
N ALA A 12 11.09 -5.53 3.78
CA ALA A 12 10.75 -5.18 2.41
C ALA A 12 11.92 -4.50 1.71
N ALA A 13 12.07 -4.78 0.41
CA ALA A 13 12.94 -4.06 -0.50
C ALA A 13 12.16 -3.80 -1.79
N ARG A 14 12.21 -2.57 -2.28
CA ARG A 14 11.52 -2.13 -3.50
C ARG A 14 12.42 -1.25 -4.34
N TRP A 15 12.50 -1.56 -5.62
CA TRP A 15 13.08 -0.66 -6.60
C TRP A 15 12.11 0.45 -6.93
N ASN A 16 12.63 1.67 -7.06
CA ASN A 16 11.88 2.74 -7.66
C ASN A 16 11.62 2.38 -9.15
N PRO A 17 10.39 2.52 -9.68
CA PRO A 17 10.08 2.29 -11.09
C PRO A 17 10.99 3.05 -12.06
N ASN A 18 11.59 4.16 -11.63
CA ASN A 18 12.56 4.92 -12.44
C ASN A 18 13.94 4.23 -12.59
N GLY A 19 14.23 3.18 -11.81
CA GLY A 19 15.48 2.41 -11.83
C GLY A 19 16.71 3.11 -11.24
N LYS A 20 16.57 4.31 -10.66
CA LYS A 20 17.69 5.12 -10.15
C LYS A 20 18.03 4.87 -8.69
N GLU A 21 17.08 4.35 -7.92
CA GLU A 21 17.22 4.10 -6.49
C GLU A 21 16.30 2.97 -6.03
N PHE A 22 16.54 2.48 -4.83
CA PHE A 22 15.68 1.50 -4.18
C PHE A 22 15.58 1.77 -2.68
N ALA A 23 14.44 1.45 -2.08
CA ALA A 23 14.22 1.58 -0.65
C ALA A 23 14.23 0.21 0.02
N VAL A 24 14.79 0.15 1.23
CA VAL A 24 14.85 -1.05 2.05
C VAL A 24 14.35 -0.73 3.46
N CYS A 25 13.42 -1.54 3.95
CA CYS A 25 12.90 -1.51 5.31
C CYS A 25 13.49 -2.70 6.09
N TYR A 26 14.25 -2.41 7.15
CA TYR A 26 15.02 -3.43 7.86
C TYR A 26 15.25 -3.10 9.35
N GLY A 27 15.73 -4.10 10.07
CA GLY A 27 16.11 -4.01 11.49
C GLY A 27 15.05 -4.60 12.43
N TYR A 28 15.43 -4.89 13.67
CA TYR A 28 14.44 -5.28 14.68
C TYR A 28 13.46 -4.12 14.95
N MET A 29 12.17 -4.43 15.08
CA MET A 29 11.13 -3.43 15.31
C MET A 29 11.45 -2.56 16.54
N PRO A 30 11.33 -1.22 16.46
CA PRO A 30 10.87 -0.42 15.32
C PRO A 30 11.86 -0.40 14.16
N ALA A 31 11.38 -0.68 12.94
CA ALA A 31 12.22 -0.80 11.75
C ALA A 31 12.70 0.57 11.24
N LYS A 32 13.81 0.56 10.50
CA LYS A 32 14.34 1.73 9.78
C LYS A 32 14.12 1.53 8.28
N MET A 33 13.81 2.62 7.58
CA MET A 33 13.81 2.65 6.12
C MET A 33 14.95 3.53 5.62
N THR A 34 15.73 2.99 4.69
CA THR A 34 16.82 3.68 4.00
C THR A 34 16.61 3.59 2.49
N MET A 35 16.78 4.71 1.80
CA MET A 35 16.87 4.76 0.34
C MET A 35 18.33 4.65 -0.08
N TYR A 36 18.60 3.84 -1.09
CA TYR A 36 19.93 3.57 -1.63
C TYR A 36 19.99 3.90 -3.12
N ASN A 37 21.16 4.35 -3.57
CA ASN A 37 21.41 4.51 -5.00
C ASN A 37 21.67 3.17 -5.68
N THR A 38 21.79 3.16 -7.01
CA THR A 38 22.15 1.94 -7.79
C THR A 38 23.47 1.29 -7.38
N LYS A 39 24.37 2.02 -6.71
CA LYS A 39 25.65 1.51 -6.18
C LYS A 39 25.51 0.90 -4.78
N GLY A 40 24.34 1.02 -4.14
CA GLY A 40 24.11 0.55 -2.77
C GLY A 40 24.60 1.50 -1.68
N GLU A 41 24.82 2.78 -2.00
CA GLU A 41 25.17 3.82 -1.03
C GLU A 41 23.88 4.46 -0.47
N PRO A 42 23.79 4.71 0.84
CA PRO A 42 22.60 5.31 1.45
C PRO A 42 22.45 6.77 1.02
N ILE A 43 21.30 7.10 0.43
CA ILE A 43 20.92 8.45 -0.01
C ILE A 43 20.16 9.20 1.08
N PHE A 44 19.29 8.49 1.79
CA PHE A 44 18.36 9.05 2.75
C PHE A 44 17.94 8.00 3.77
N ASP A 45 17.80 8.43 5.02
CA ASP A 45 17.37 7.62 6.14
C ASP A 45 16.16 8.25 6.81
N THR A 46 15.20 7.40 7.18
CA THR A 46 14.07 7.81 8.02
C THR A 46 14.33 7.54 9.49
N ALA A 47 13.61 8.22 10.37
CA ALA A 47 13.53 7.87 11.79
C ALA A 47 12.96 6.46 11.98
N GLU A 48 13.24 5.78 13.08
CA GLU A 48 12.70 4.44 13.34
C GLU A 48 11.18 4.47 13.55
N GLY A 49 10.47 3.46 13.05
CA GLY A 49 9.02 3.37 13.19
C GLY A 49 8.46 1.96 13.03
N PRO A 50 7.19 1.74 13.42
CA PRO A 50 6.49 0.49 13.19
C PRO A 50 6.14 0.35 11.70
N ARG A 51 7.07 -0.16 10.91
CA ARG A 51 6.98 -0.26 9.44
C ARG A 51 7.44 -1.64 8.99
N ASN A 52 6.79 -2.21 7.98
CA ASN A 52 7.14 -3.52 7.46
C ASN A 52 7.02 -3.63 5.94
N ASP A 53 6.44 -2.65 5.25
CA ASP A 53 6.25 -2.71 3.81
C ASP A 53 6.47 -1.35 3.15
N LEU A 54 6.73 -1.39 1.84
CA LEU A 54 7.11 -0.25 1.02
C LEU A 54 6.40 -0.34 -0.33
N HIS A 55 5.93 0.80 -0.84
CA HIS A 55 5.26 0.87 -2.15
C HIS A 55 5.58 2.18 -2.85
N TYR A 56 6.24 2.11 -4.01
CA TYR A 56 6.37 3.27 -4.89
C TYR A 56 5.12 3.46 -5.73
N ASN A 57 4.75 4.71 -6.00
CA ASN A 57 3.74 5.00 -7.01
C ASN A 57 4.30 4.73 -8.42
N ALA A 58 3.41 4.66 -9.42
CA ALA A 58 3.77 4.28 -10.80
C ALA A 58 4.89 5.15 -11.42
N PHE A 59 4.95 6.43 -11.07
CA PHE A 59 5.96 7.37 -11.57
C PHE A 59 7.25 7.42 -10.73
N GLY A 60 7.25 6.80 -9.54
CA GLY A 60 8.43 6.74 -8.68
C GLY A 60 8.76 8.03 -7.93
N ASN A 61 7.88 9.04 -7.94
CA ASN A 61 8.09 10.31 -7.21
C ASN A 61 7.55 10.26 -5.77
N ILE A 62 6.67 9.30 -5.45
CA ILE A 62 6.12 9.11 -4.11
C ILE A 62 6.46 7.70 -3.62
N LEU A 63 7.00 7.64 -2.40
CA LEU A 63 7.21 6.39 -1.67
C LEU A 63 6.26 6.32 -0.49
N LEU A 64 5.41 5.30 -0.46
CA LEU A 64 4.69 4.91 0.75
C LEU A 64 5.58 4.01 1.61
N VAL A 65 5.66 4.38 2.89
CA VAL A 65 6.23 3.56 3.95
C VAL A 65 5.11 3.21 4.92
N CYS A 66 4.84 1.93 5.11
CA CYS A 66 3.67 1.51 5.88
C CYS A 66 3.96 0.35 6.84
N GLY A 67 3.10 0.26 7.85
CA GLY A 67 3.04 -0.83 8.81
C GLY A 67 1.68 -1.52 8.76
N PHE A 68 1.56 -2.62 8.02
CA PHE A 68 0.30 -3.38 7.88
C PHE A 68 0.30 -4.69 8.68
N GLY A 69 -0.87 -5.29 8.86
CA GLY A 69 -1.04 -6.55 9.59
C GLY A 69 -0.92 -6.37 11.10
N ASN A 70 0.11 -6.95 11.72
CA ASN A 70 0.28 -6.97 13.19
C ASN A 70 0.61 -5.59 13.82
N LEU A 71 0.76 -4.55 13.00
CA LEU A 71 1.04 -3.20 13.45
C LEU A 71 -0.28 -2.46 13.61
N ALA A 72 -0.85 -2.52 14.83
CA ALA A 72 -2.24 -2.12 15.13
C ALA A 72 -2.65 -0.72 14.66
N ARG A 73 -1.70 0.24 14.56
CA ARG A 73 -2.00 1.61 14.11
C ARG A 73 -2.18 1.74 12.60
N GLY A 74 -1.71 0.79 11.79
CA GLY A 74 -1.80 0.89 10.33
C GLY A 74 -1.18 2.18 9.79
N LYS A 75 -0.05 2.62 10.36
CA LYS A 75 0.55 3.92 10.00
C LYS A 75 1.07 3.86 8.57
N MET A 76 0.70 4.85 7.77
CA MET A 76 1.10 5.05 6.38
C MET A 76 1.72 6.43 6.23
N GLU A 77 2.97 6.48 5.81
CA GLU A 77 3.73 7.72 5.63
C GLU A 77 4.10 7.85 4.16
N PHE A 78 3.66 8.94 3.54
CA PHE A 78 3.95 9.26 2.15
C PHE A 78 5.14 10.21 2.08
N TRP A 79 6.14 9.83 1.31
CA TRP A 79 7.39 10.57 1.16
C TRP A 79 7.55 11.06 -0.27
N ASP A 80 7.89 12.33 -0.42
CA ASP A 80 8.40 12.90 -1.67
C ASP A 80 9.83 12.39 -1.83
N VAL A 81 10.07 11.62 -2.88
CA VAL A 81 11.35 10.93 -3.11
C VAL A 81 12.46 11.91 -3.47
N GLU A 82 12.15 12.94 -4.28
CA GLU A 82 13.12 13.93 -4.72
C GLU A 82 13.50 14.89 -3.59
N LYS A 83 12.49 15.39 -2.86
CA LYS A 83 12.69 16.32 -1.74
C LYS A 83 13.08 15.62 -0.44
N LYS A 84 12.97 14.29 -0.38
CA LYS A 84 13.26 13.47 0.81
C LYS A 84 12.50 13.95 2.04
N LYS A 85 11.25 14.34 1.83
CA LYS A 85 10.40 14.95 2.86
C LYS A 85 9.08 14.20 2.97
N GLU A 86 8.62 14.02 4.20
CA GLU A 86 7.30 13.50 4.46
C GLU A 86 6.24 14.50 3.93
N ILE A 87 5.35 14.00 3.07
CA ILE A 87 4.21 14.74 2.53
C ILE A 87 3.09 14.73 3.56
N VAL A 88 2.69 13.51 3.97
CA VAL A 88 1.60 13.29 4.92
C VAL A 88 1.76 11.93 5.59
N SER A 89 1.27 11.84 6.83
CA SER A 89 1.12 10.58 7.56
C SER A 89 -0.34 10.39 7.93
N ILE A 90 -0.89 9.22 7.59
CA ILE A 90 -2.24 8.80 7.96
C ILE A 90 -2.22 7.48 8.72
N GLY A 91 -3.24 7.23 9.53
CA GLY A 91 -3.44 5.95 10.21
C GLY A 91 -4.65 5.25 9.64
N VAL A 92 -4.46 4.09 9.01
CA VAL A 92 -5.54 3.25 8.49
C VAL A 92 -5.44 1.87 9.16
N PRO A 93 -6.05 1.69 10.33
CA PRO A 93 -5.98 0.43 11.06
C PRO A 93 -6.60 -0.70 10.24
N ASN A 94 -6.27 -1.94 10.61
CA ASN A 94 -6.86 -3.16 10.01
C ASN A 94 -6.61 -3.34 8.50
N THR A 95 -5.75 -2.52 7.89
CA THR A 95 -5.38 -2.66 6.47
C THR A 95 -4.58 -3.94 6.24
N THR A 96 -5.07 -4.80 5.36
CA THR A 96 -4.40 -6.04 4.94
C THR A 96 -3.78 -5.93 3.56
N MET A 97 -4.28 -5.01 2.74
CA MET A 97 -3.89 -4.84 1.35
C MET A 97 -3.83 -3.37 0.97
N PHE A 98 -2.86 -3.04 0.12
CA PHE A 98 -2.65 -1.72 -0.43
C PHE A 98 -2.28 -1.84 -1.90
N GLU A 99 -2.83 -0.95 -2.73
CA GLU A 99 -2.47 -0.87 -4.14
C GLU A 99 -2.57 0.56 -4.66
N TRP A 100 -1.56 0.98 -5.41
CA TRP A 100 -1.56 2.28 -6.08
C TRP A 100 -2.46 2.25 -7.31
N ALA A 101 -3.08 3.38 -7.58
CA ALA A 101 -3.62 3.69 -8.90
C ALA A 101 -2.54 3.65 -9.97
N PRO A 102 -2.90 3.36 -11.23
CA PRO A 102 -2.03 3.66 -12.36
C PRO A 102 -1.80 5.17 -12.55
N ASP A 103 -2.67 6.04 -12.03
CA ASP A 103 -2.54 7.50 -12.10
C ASP A 103 -1.48 8.07 -11.15
N GLY A 104 -0.90 7.25 -10.26
CA GLY A 104 0.16 7.66 -9.33
C GLY A 104 -0.24 8.64 -8.24
N GLU A 105 -1.52 9.01 -8.13
CA GLU A 105 -2.07 9.96 -7.15
C GLU A 105 -3.05 9.28 -6.19
N HIS A 106 -3.86 8.36 -6.68
CA HIS A 106 -4.85 7.64 -5.87
C HIS A 106 -4.32 6.30 -5.40
N PHE A 107 -4.91 5.77 -4.33
CA PHE A 107 -4.61 4.42 -3.87
C PHE A 107 -5.80 3.80 -3.17
N ILE A 108 -5.81 2.47 -3.13
CA ILE A 108 -6.82 1.68 -2.43
C ILE A 108 -6.17 1.00 -1.24
N THR A 109 -6.85 1.06 -0.10
CA THR A 109 -6.60 0.18 1.04
C THR A 109 -7.79 -0.75 1.19
N ALA A 110 -7.54 -2.01 1.52
CA ALA A 110 -8.60 -2.95 1.85
C ALA A 110 -8.29 -3.74 3.12
N THR A 111 -9.36 -4.09 3.82
CA THR A 111 -9.38 -5.10 4.85
C THR A 111 -10.09 -6.31 4.26
N THR A 112 -9.35 -7.39 4.07
CA THR A 112 -9.81 -8.57 3.34
C THR A 112 -9.88 -9.83 4.21
N ALA A 113 -10.99 -10.55 4.08
CA ALA A 113 -11.14 -11.92 4.52
C ALA A 113 -10.30 -12.87 3.62
N PRO A 114 -9.72 -13.95 4.16
CA PRO A 114 -9.89 -14.49 5.50
C PRO A 114 -8.85 -13.95 6.50
N ARG A 115 -7.92 -13.08 6.04
CA ARG A 115 -6.78 -12.61 6.83
C ARG A 115 -7.21 -11.78 8.03
N LEU A 116 -8.22 -10.93 7.85
CA LEU A 116 -8.90 -10.24 8.93
C LEU A 116 -10.40 -10.22 8.63
N ARG A 117 -11.21 -10.74 9.57
CA ARG A 117 -12.69 -10.81 9.43
C ARG A 117 -13.43 -9.71 10.19
N ILE A 118 -12.70 -8.69 10.61
CA ILE A 118 -13.21 -7.52 11.33
C ILE A 118 -12.99 -6.31 10.43
N ASP A 119 -13.98 -5.41 10.34
CA ASP A 119 -13.95 -4.21 9.51
C ASP A 119 -13.64 -4.46 8.02
N ASN A 120 -14.24 -5.51 7.44
CA ASN A 120 -14.12 -5.78 6.00
C ASN A 120 -14.59 -4.55 5.21
N CYS A 121 -13.68 -3.95 4.45
CA CYS A 121 -13.95 -2.75 3.69
C CYS A 121 -12.90 -2.53 2.62
N TYR A 122 -13.22 -1.70 1.63
CA TYR A 122 -12.20 -1.02 0.84
C TYR A 122 -12.43 0.47 0.86
N ARG A 123 -11.34 1.22 0.77
CA ARG A 123 -11.32 2.67 0.79
C ARG A 123 -10.45 3.17 -0.34
N LEU A 124 -10.96 4.17 -1.06
CA LEU A 124 -10.23 4.92 -2.06
C LEU A 124 -9.74 6.22 -1.43
N TRP A 125 -8.47 6.50 -1.64
CA TRP A 125 -7.78 7.65 -1.07
C TRP A 125 -7.03 8.41 -2.14
N HIS A 126 -6.78 9.68 -1.85
CA HIS A 126 -5.77 10.49 -2.52
C HIS A 126 -4.49 10.51 -1.67
N TYR A 127 -3.31 10.56 -2.28
CA TYR A 127 -2.00 10.59 -1.59
C TYR A 127 -1.86 11.72 -0.56
N SER A 128 -2.67 12.79 -0.66
CA SER A 128 -2.75 13.85 0.35
C SER A 128 -3.36 13.40 1.69
N GLY A 129 -3.83 12.16 1.79
CA GLY A 129 -4.47 11.59 2.97
C GLY A 129 -5.98 11.78 3.02
N LYS A 130 -6.58 12.39 1.99
CA LYS A 130 -8.04 12.55 1.90
C LYS A 130 -8.71 11.24 1.45
N MET A 131 -9.67 10.76 2.25
CA MET A 131 -10.55 9.66 1.84
C MET A 131 -11.58 10.18 0.82
N ILE A 132 -11.69 9.49 -0.30
CA ILE A 132 -12.64 9.82 -1.38
C ILE A 132 -13.90 8.97 -1.27
N TYR A 133 -13.71 7.67 -1.00
CA TYR A 133 -14.79 6.70 -0.98
C TYR A 133 -14.48 5.58 -0.01
N GLU A 134 -15.52 5.04 0.62
CA GLU A 134 -15.46 3.87 1.49
C GLU A 134 -16.66 2.98 1.21
N LYS A 135 -16.41 1.67 1.15
CA LYS A 135 -17.44 0.64 1.16
C LYS A 135 -17.11 -0.40 2.20
N THR A 136 -18.01 -0.57 3.16
CA THR A 136 -17.94 -1.58 4.22
C THR A 136 -18.78 -2.80 3.84
N PHE A 137 -18.40 -3.95 4.36
CA PHE A 137 -19.10 -5.22 4.17
C PHE A 137 -19.37 -5.86 5.54
N ASP A 138 -20.62 -6.28 5.75
CA ASP A 138 -21.04 -6.90 6.99
C ASP A 138 -20.72 -8.40 6.98
N SER A 139 -19.64 -8.77 7.67
CA SER A 139 -19.30 -10.18 7.91
C SER A 139 -20.28 -10.81 8.91
N PRO A 140 -20.75 -12.06 8.69
CA PRO A 140 -20.31 -13.03 7.68
C PRO A 140 -21.15 -13.02 6.38
N LYS A 141 -22.11 -12.12 6.22
CA LYS A 141 -23.02 -12.12 5.06
C LYS A 141 -22.29 -11.76 3.76
N GLU A 142 -21.38 -10.81 3.87
CA GLU A 142 -20.59 -10.27 2.78
C GLU A 142 -19.12 -10.19 3.23
N GLU A 143 -18.24 -10.90 2.52
CA GLU A 143 -16.81 -10.92 2.80
C GLU A 143 -16.04 -10.41 1.58
N LEU A 144 -15.14 -9.46 1.80
CA LEU A 144 -14.27 -8.93 0.75
C LEU A 144 -12.98 -9.75 0.71
N TRP A 145 -12.79 -10.55 -0.34
CA TRP A 145 -11.60 -11.39 -0.44
C TRP A 145 -10.42 -10.70 -1.13
N GLN A 146 -10.72 -9.89 -2.15
CA GLN A 146 -9.70 -9.21 -2.96
C GLN A 146 -10.29 -7.93 -3.55
N VAL A 147 -9.42 -6.94 -3.75
CA VAL A 147 -9.69 -5.77 -4.59
C VAL A 147 -8.64 -5.75 -5.68
N CYS A 148 -9.07 -5.57 -6.92
CA CYS A 148 -8.19 -5.26 -8.04
C CYS A 148 -8.62 -3.93 -8.64
N PRO A 149 -7.81 -2.87 -8.55
CA PRO A 149 -7.98 -1.70 -9.38
C PRO A 149 -7.69 -2.09 -10.84
N ILE A 150 -8.40 -1.47 -11.80
CA ILE A 150 -8.08 -1.67 -13.22
C ILE A 150 -6.70 -1.09 -13.48
N THR A 151 -5.72 -1.96 -13.66
CA THR A 151 -4.52 -1.67 -14.43
C THR A 151 -4.79 -2.02 -15.89
N ALA A 152 -4.27 -1.21 -16.82
CA ALA A 152 -4.51 -1.29 -18.26
C ALA A 152 -4.04 -2.59 -18.95
N SER A 153 -3.72 -3.66 -18.21
CA SER A 153 -3.31 -4.97 -18.73
C SER A 153 -4.26 -6.12 -18.41
N CYS A 154 -5.31 -5.93 -17.60
CA CYS A 154 -6.28 -7.00 -17.33
C CYS A 154 -7.29 -7.11 -18.49
N GLY A 155 -6.81 -7.61 -19.63
CA GLY A 155 -7.67 -8.08 -20.70
C GLY A 155 -8.21 -9.46 -20.37
N GLN A 156 -9.26 -9.56 -19.54
CA GLN A 156 -10.16 -10.72 -19.55
C GLN A 156 -11.61 -10.30 -19.28
N ASN A 157 -12.50 -10.78 -20.17
CA ASN A 157 -13.94 -10.68 -20.09
C ASN A 157 -14.49 -11.36 -18.84
N LEU A 158 -14.87 -10.62 -17.79
CA LEU A 158 -15.74 -11.12 -16.74
C LEU A 158 -16.75 -10.02 -16.34
N SER A 159 -18.01 -10.44 -16.17
CA SER A 159 -19.19 -9.57 -16.05
C SER A 159 -19.18 -8.71 -14.79
N ALA A 160 -19.07 -7.39 -14.97
CA ALA A 160 -19.24 -6.42 -13.90
C ALA A 160 -20.71 -6.32 -13.47
N HIS A 161 -21.03 -6.68 -12.23
CA HIS A 161 -22.24 -6.17 -11.59
C HIS A 161 -21.99 -4.71 -11.18
N GLY A 162 -22.73 -3.81 -11.84
CA GLY A 162 -22.47 -2.38 -11.90
C GLY A 162 -22.27 -1.69 -10.54
N LEU A 163 -21.11 -1.07 -10.39
CA LEU A 163 -20.88 0.00 -9.42
C LEU A 163 -20.47 1.24 -10.22
N ASN A 164 -21.36 2.23 -10.30
CA ASN A 164 -21.07 3.55 -10.84
C ASN A 164 -20.05 4.25 -9.93
N CYS A 165 -18.77 4.09 -10.24
CA CYS A 165 -17.67 4.84 -9.66
C CYS A 165 -17.24 5.90 -10.70
N PRO A 166 -16.95 7.16 -10.33
CA PRO A 166 -16.60 8.19 -11.29
C PRO A 166 -15.33 7.78 -12.05
N SER A 167 -15.56 7.51 -13.35
CA SER A 167 -14.62 7.32 -14.47
C SER A 167 -13.13 7.36 -14.13
N SER A 168 -12.56 6.21 -13.75
CA SER A 168 -11.16 5.75 -13.96
C SER A 168 -10.87 4.47 -13.18
N PHE A 169 -11.68 4.17 -12.17
CA PHE A 169 -11.53 3.02 -11.28
C PHE A 169 -12.80 2.17 -11.28
N CYS A 170 -12.82 1.06 -12.01
CA CYS A 170 -13.76 0.00 -11.68
C CYS A 170 -13.03 -1.03 -10.82
N LEU A 171 -13.60 -1.40 -9.67
CA LEU A 171 -13.27 -2.68 -9.05
C LEU A 171 -13.82 -3.77 -9.97
N HIS A 172 -12.96 -4.63 -10.52
CA HIS A 172 -13.41 -5.66 -11.46
C HIS A 172 -14.11 -6.85 -10.76
N SER A 173 -13.75 -7.19 -9.52
CA SER A 173 -14.40 -8.27 -8.78
C SER A 173 -14.23 -8.09 -7.27
N VAL A 174 -15.34 -8.03 -6.55
CA VAL A 174 -15.40 -8.38 -5.13
C VAL A 174 -15.83 -9.84 -5.11
N TYR A 175 -14.91 -10.75 -4.83
CA TYR A 175 -15.27 -12.16 -4.67
C TYR A 175 -16.05 -12.30 -3.37
N PHE A 176 -17.28 -12.81 -3.44
CA PHE A 176 -18.07 -13.27 -2.31
C PHE A 176 -18.16 -14.79 -2.40
N VAL A 177 -17.79 -15.50 -1.33
CA VAL A 177 -18.18 -16.91 -1.20
C VAL A 177 -19.49 -16.91 -0.41
N PRO A 178 -20.64 -17.30 -1.00
CA PRO A 178 -21.82 -17.53 -0.20
C PRO A 178 -21.51 -18.69 0.76
N PHE A 179 -21.68 -18.47 2.06
CA PHE A 179 -21.75 -19.59 3.00
C PHE A 179 -22.96 -20.44 2.61
N LEU A 180 -22.70 -21.67 2.15
CA LEU A 180 -23.70 -22.73 1.99
C LEU A 180 -24.25 -23.15 3.36
#